data_AF-A0A920QY37-F1
#
_entry.id   AF-A0A920QY37-F1
#
_cell.length_a   1.000
_cell.length_b   1.000
_cell.length_c   1.000
_cell.angle_alpha   90.00
_cell.angle_beta   90.00
_cell.angle_gamma   90.00
#
_symmetry.space_group_name_H-M   'P 1'
#
loop_
_entity.id
_entity.type
_entity.pdbx_description
1 polymer ?
#
loop_
_entity_poly.entity_id
_entity_poly.type
_entity_poly.pdbx_seq_one_letter_code
_entity_poly.pdbx_strand_id
1 'polypeptide(L)'
;MYRLRCKWTPGPGLEAIKPLVIGSDPKNIEEIWQRIFHVNSDLNGRGYISHLISAIDIALWDIKGKVLGAPIYDLLGGPVHESVPLYTQFEI
;
A
#
# COMPACT_ATOMS: atom_id res chain seq x y z
N MET A 1 12.54 -8.70 26.69
CA MET A 1 11.85 -7.40 26.49
C MET A 1 12.62 -6.60 25.43
N TYR A 2 12.24 -6.70 24.16
CA TYR A 2 12.92 -6.00 23.06
C TYR A 2 12.05 -4.81 22.65
N ARG A 3 12.39 -3.62 23.14
CA ARG A 3 11.68 -2.39 22.78
C ARG A 3 12.28 -1.88 21.47
N LEU A 4 11.77 -2.37 20.33
CA LEU A 4 12.13 -1.87 19.00
C LEU A 4 11.67 -0.40 18.89
N ARG A 5 12.59 0.52 19.17
CA ARG A 5 12.39 1.95 19.02
C ARG A 5 12.71 2.32 17.57
N CYS A 6 11.89 1.83 16.64
CA CYS A 6 11.94 2.30 15.26
C CYS A 6 11.61 3.79 15.28
N LYS A 7 12.63 4.64 15.14
CA LYS A 7 12.45 6.07 14.88
C LYS A 7 12.01 6.21 13.42
N TRP A 8 10.76 5.89 13.14
CA TRP A 8 10.14 6.19 11.87
C TRP A 8 9.78 7.66 11.86
N THR A 9 10.79 8.53 11.69
CA THR A 9 10.51 9.89 11.26
C THR A 9 9.98 9.80 9.84
N PRO A 10 8.77 10.32 9.56
CA PRO A 10 8.27 10.46 8.20
C PRO A 10 9.37 11.06 7.33
N GLY A 11 9.78 10.33 6.29
CA GLY A 11 10.67 10.90 5.29
C GLY A 11 9.99 12.10 4.63
N PRO A 12 10.75 13.07 4.10
CA PRO A 12 10.17 14.28 3.49
C PRO A 12 9.13 13.98 2.40
N GLY A 13 9.25 12.85 1.69
CA GLY A 13 8.23 12.46 0.71
C GLY A 13 6.90 12.01 1.31
N LEU A 14 6.85 11.48 2.54
CA LEU A 14 5.57 11.19 3.19
C LEU A 14 4.81 12.47 3.53
N GLU A 15 5.51 13.47 4.09
CA GLU A 15 4.88 14.75 4.42
C GLU A 15 4.36 15.48 3.17
N ALA A 16 5.00 15.29 2.01
CA ALA A 16 4.51 15.81 0.73
C ALA A 16 3.22 15.12 0.24
N ILE A 17 3.06 13.82 0.48
CA ILE A 17 1.90 13.04 0.01
C ILE A 17 0.74 13.05 1.00
N LYS A 18 1.02 13.22 2.28
CA LYS A 18 0.04 13.32 3.37
C LYS A 18 -1.17 14.23 3.09
N PRO A 19 -1.02 15.47 2.57
CA PRO A 19 -2.17 16.31 2.24
C PRO A 19 -3.01 15.79 1.06
N LEU A 20 -2.46 14.90 0.23
CA LEU A 20 -3.20 14.29 -0.89
C LEU A 20 -4.09 13.14 -0.44
N VAL A 21 -3.76 12.50 0.69
CA VAL A 21 -4.46 11.32 1.21
C VAL A 21 -5.40 11.68 2.37
N ILE A 22 -5.00 12.64 3.22
CA ILE A 22 -5.83 13.07 4.36
C ILE A 22 -7.09 13.77 3.84
N GLY A 23 -8.25 13.25 4.24
CA GLY A 23 -9.56 13.78 3.87
C GLY A 23 -10.25 13.05 2.71
N SER A 24 -9.54 12.15 2.02
CA SER A 24 -10.14 11.28 1.01
C SER A 24 -10.85 10.08 1.66
N ASP A 25 -11.94 9.62 1.04
CA ASP A 25 -12.62 8.39 1.49
C ASP A 25 -11.71 7.18 1.16
N PRO A 26 -11.32 6.35 2.14
CA PRO A 26 -10.48 5.18 1.92
C PRO A 26 -11.10 4.11 1.00
N LYS A 27 -12.40 4.21 0.69
CA LYS A 27 -13.07 3.35 -0.31
C LYS A 27 -12.63 3.67 -1.74
N ASN A 28 -12.23 4.90 -2.02
CA ASN A 28 -11.86 5.38 -3.35
C ASN A 28 -10.36 5.20 -3.62
N ILE A 29 -9.88 3.95 -3.54
CA ILE A 29 -8.45 3.61 -3.67
C ILE A 29 -7.88 4.10 -5.01
N GLU A 30 -8.59 3.88 -6.12
CA GLU A 30 -8.18 4.31 -7.46
C GLU A 30 -8.06 5.84 -7.57
N GLU A 31 -9.00 6.58 -6.99
CA GLU A 31 -8.96 8.06 -7.01
C GLU A 31 -7.71 8.58 -6.28
N ILE A 32 -7.40 8.01 -5.12
CA ILE A 32 -6.21 8.35 -4.33
C ILE A 32 -4.94 8.00 -5.13
N TRP A 33 -4.92 6.83 -5.77
CA TRP A 33 -3.79 6.39 -6.59
C TRP A 33 -3.54 7.32 -7.77
N GLN A 34 -4.58 7.63 -8.56
CA GLN A 34 -4.51 8.55 -9.69
C GLN A 34 -4.10 9.96 -9.27
N ARG A 35 -4.58 10.43 -8.12
CA ARG A 35 -4.24 11.76 -7.59
C ARG A 35 -2.77 11.84 -7.18
N ILE A 36 -2.24 10.83 -6.50
CA ILE A 36 -0.82 10.79 -6.15
C ILE A 36 0.04 10.63 -7.40
N PHE A 37 -0.37 9.78 -8.35
CA PHE A 37 0.34 9.56 -9.60
C PHE A 37 0.42 10.85 -10.44
N HIS A 38 -0.69 11.57 -10.61
CA HIS A 38 -0.72 12.83 -11.36
C HIS A 38 0.12 13.93 -10.72
N VAL A 39 0.11 14.07 -9.40
CA VAL A 39 0.93 15.08 -8.71
C VAL A 39 2.43 14.76 -8.81
N ASN A 40 2.78 13.48 -8.96
CA ASN A 40 4.16 13.02 -9.08
C ASN A 40 4.54 12.62 -10.52
N SER A 41 3.79 13.09 -11.54
CA SER A 41 4.00 12.76 -12.95
C SER A 41 5.43 13.07 -13.41
N ASP A 42 6.02 14.15 -12.90
CA ASP A 42 7.39 14.57 -13.23
C ASP A 42 8.45 13.53 -12.81
N LEU A 43 8.15 12.73 -11.78
CA LEU A 43 8.99 11.65 -11.26
C LEU A 43 8.69 10.29 -11.90
N ASN A 44 7.72 10.24 -12.83
CA ASN A 44 7.41 9.13 -13.75
C ASN A 44 7.36 7.73 -13.09
N GLY A 45 6.84 7.63 -11.87
CA GLY A 45 6.69 6.34 -11.19
C GLY A 45 8.00 5.58 -11.00
N ARG A 46 9.13 6.29 -10.84
CA ARG A 46 10.44 5.68 -10.55
C ARG A 46 10.98 6.10 -9.19
N GLY A 47 11.67 5.16 -8.53
CA GLY A 47 12.42 5.41 -7.30
C GLY A 47 11.56 5.44 -6.03
N TYR A 48 11.85 6.38 -5.14
CA TYR A 48 11.27 6.43 -3.79
C TYR A 48 9.74 6.63 -3.79
N ILE A 49 9.21 7.40 -4.73
CA ILE A 49 7.78 7.72 -4.81
C ILE A 49 6.95 6.49 -5.15
N SER A 50 7.42 5.60 -6.02
CA SER A 50 6.70 4.37 -6.38
C SER A 50 6.52 3.46 -5.18
N HIS A 51 7.57 3.29 -4.38
CA HIS A 51 7.49 2.53 -3.13
C HIS A 51 6.49 3.14 -2.15
N LEU A 52 6.43 4.47 -2.09
CA LEU A 52 5.52 5.20 -1.21
C LEU A 52 4.06 5.04 -1.66
N ILE A 53 3.78 5.13 -2.97
CA ILE A 53 2.46 4.87 -3.55
C ILE A 53 2.02 3.43 -3.26
N SER A 54 2.89 2.45 -3.51
CA SER A 54 2.59 1.04 -3.22
C SER A 54 2.33 0.80 -1.73
N ALA A 55 3.09 1.44 -0.83
CA ALA A 55 2.87 1.32 0.61
C ALA A 55 1.50 1.88 1.04
N ILE A 56 1.06 2.99 0.45
CA ILE A 56 -0.26 3.58 0.70
C ILE A 56 -1.36 2.67 0.15
N ASP A 57 -1.21 2.13 -1.05
CA ASP A 57 -2.18 1.24 -1.68
C ASP A 57 -2.41 -0.04 -0.84
N ILE A 58 -1.34 -0.68 -0.38
CA ILE A 58 -1.41 -1.85 0.51
C ILE A 58 -2.15 -1.49 1.81
N ALA A 59 -1.88 -0.31 2.39
CA ALA A 59 -2.55 0.13 3.62
C ALA A 59 -4.05 0.40 3.40
N LEU A 60 -4.43 0.98 2.26
CA LEU A 60 -5.84 1.21 1.91
C LEU A 60 -6.59 -0.11 1.71
N TRP A 61 -5.97 -1.10 1.05
CA TRP A 61 -6.54 -2.44 0.89
C TRP A 61 -6.66 -3.18 2.22
N ASP A 62 -5.69 -3.05 3.12
CA ASP A 62 -5.76 -3.59 4.48
C ASP A 62 -6.92 -2.98 5.29
N ILE A 63 -7.10 -1.66 5.24
CA ILE A 63 -8.23 -0.98 5.88
C ILE A 63 -9.55 -1.46 5.27
N LYS A 64 -9.65 -1.55 3.95
CA LYS A 64 -10.86 -2.01 3.25
C LYS A 64 -11.22 -3.45 3.63
N GLY A 65 -10.25 -4.35 3.68
CA GLY A 65 -10.44 -5.73 4.15
C GLY A 65 -10.92 -5.78 5.61
N LYS A 66 -10.30 -4.99 6.50
CA LYS A 66 -10.71 -4.88 7.91
C LYS A 66 -12.13 -4.35 8.09
N VAL A 67 -12.52 -3.34 7.32
CA VAL A 67 -13.87 -2.76 7.37
C VAL A 67 -14.93 -3.74 6.86
N LEU A 68 -14.61 -4.51 5.82
CA LEU A 68 -15.52 -5.48 5.22
C LEU A 68 -15.53 -6.83 5.97
N GLY A 69 -14.60 -7.05 6.89
CA GLY A 69 -14.45 -8.33 7.60
C GLY A 69 -14.07 -9.49 6.68
N ALA A 70 -13.63 -9.19 5.46
CA ALA A 70 -13.34 -10.17 4.42
C ALA A 70 -11.86 -10.12 4.05
N PRO A 71 -11.23 -11.28 3.76
CA PRO A 71 -9.86 -11.29 3.29
C PRO A 71 -9.75 -10.65 1.90
N ILE A 72 -8.64 -9.96 1.64
CA ILE A 72 -8.46 -9.14 0.41
C ILE A 72 -8.57 -9.99 -0.86
N TYR A 73 -8.10 -11.25 -0.85
CA TYR A 73 -8.21 -12.13 -2.01
C TYR A 73 -9.67 -12.38 -2.43
N ASP A 74 -10.61 -12.35 -1.48
CA ASP A 74 -12.03 -12.53 -1.75
C ASP A 74 -12.62 -11.30 -2.46
N LEU A 75 -12.12 -10.12 -2.09
CA LEU A 75 -12.47 -8.85 -2.74
C LEU A 75 -11.90 -8.71 -4.16
N LEU A 76 -10.86 -9.49 -4.50
CA LEU A 76 -10.17 -9.45 -5.79
C LEU A 76 -10.66 -10.54 -6.78
N GLY A 77 -11.78 -11.20 -6.48
CA GLY A 77 -12.38 -12.21 -7.37
C GLY A 77 -12.43 -13.62 -6.79
N GLY A 78 -12.10 -13.80 -5.51
CA GLY A 78 -12.21 -15.08 -4.82
C GLY A 78 -11.01 -16.01 -5.06
N PRO A 79 -10.94 -17.12 -4.30
CA PRO A 79 -9.88 -18.11 -4.46
C PRO A 79 -10.06 -18.89 -5.77
N VAL A 80 -9.06 -18.82 -6.65
CA VAL A 80 -8.98 -19.66 -7.86
C VAL A 80 -8.29 -21.01 -7.57
N HIS A 81 -7.50 -21.07 -6.48
CA HIS A 81 -6.76 -22.25 -6.05
C HIS A 81 -6.94 -22.47 -4.55
N GLU A 82 -7.00 -23.73 -4.11
CA GLU A 82 -7.08 -24.08 -2.68
C GLU A 82 -5.75 -23.90 -1.93
N SER A 83 -4.62 -24.00 -2.64
CA SER A 83 -3.29 -23.77 -2.08
C SER A 83 -2.35 -23.14 -3.10
N VAL A 84 -1.38 -22.36 -2.63
CA VAL A 84 -0.36 -21.71 -3.46
C VAL A 84 1.00 -22.33 -3.09
N PRO A 85 1.66 -23.07 -4.00
CA PRO A 85 2.98 -23.64 -3.73
C PRO A 85 4.00 -22.51 -3.57
N LEU A 86 4.72 -22.51 -2.45
CA LEU A 86 5.78 -21.55 -2.18
C LEU A 86 7.11 -22.09 -2.69
N TYR A 87 7.75 -21.36 -3.60
CA TYR A 87 9.14 -21.58 -3.95
C TYR A 87 10.02 -20.72 -3.04
N THR A 88 11.02 -21.33 -2.40
CA THR A 88 12.02 -20.64 -1.59
C THR A 88 13.33 -20.57 -2.34
N GLN A 89 13.87 -19.37 -2.55
CA GLN A 89 15.18 -19.14 -3.13
C GLN A 89 16.30 -19.25 -2.08
N PHE A 90 16.36 -20.39 -1.41
CA PHE A 90 17.51 -20.81 -0.62
C PHE A 90 17.89 -22.20 -1.12
N GLU A 91 18.94 -22.28 -1.94
CA GLU A 91 19.71 -23.52 -2.09
C GLU A 91 20.51 -23.72 -0.80
N ILE A 92 20.53 -24.97 -0.32
CA ILE A 92 21.38 -25.43 0.79
C ILE A 92 22.80 -25.65 0.27
#